data_AF-A0A2B7ZMY4-F1
#
_entry.id   AF-A0A2B7ZMY4-F1
#
_cell.length_a   1.000
_cell.length_b   1.000
_cell.length_c   1.000
_cell.angle_alpha   90.00
_cell.angle_beta   90.00
_cell.angle_gamma   90.00
#
_symmetry.space_group_name_H-M   'P 1'
#
loop_
_entity.id
_entity.type
_entity.pdbx_description
1 polymer ?
#
loop_
_entity_poly.entity_id
_entity_poly.type
_entity_poly.pdbx_seq_one_letter_code
_entity_poly.pdbx_strand_id
1 'polypeptide(L)'
;MAAAFSLFSSLPGELRNQIWQDAMPNKVGQALYFYRNGCWSPRQLTDEGYGPENDELNLNFEFFHHLLHHVQFEVPLFFVNREARGIAYSWIHEQGIKICFHKGRQSLIFIRPFDPKHDTLYVPLNKWKEFLCEPFYRLLQPDLEHQSVSCDGTPWTRIAVPEALLQNEANPILELLEHYFGLTKLFIVVNAQPDLQPGDNDVKAQRRWELESTRGATFFWNIDHGRFEWGDGEDIGDKALYKLIVDASNRLGKELYFHHPQTHYDFEVRPVLAIRR
;
A
#
# COMPACT_ATOMS: atom_id res chain seq x y z
N MET A 1 27.78 1.35 29.37
CA MET A 1 27.48 2.61 30.10
C MET A 1 26.85 3.58 29.11
N ALA A 2 25.60 3.99 29.33
CA ALA A 2 24.95 4.99 28.49
C ALA A 2 25.50 6.38 28.84
N ALA A 3 25.99 7.12 27.85
CA ALA A 3 26.41 8.50 28.05
C ALA A 3 25.17 9.36 28.35
N ALA A 4 24.98 9.75 29.61
CA ALA A 4 23.95 10.70 29.98
C ALA A 4 24.35 12.08 29.40
N PHE A 5 23.57 12.60 28.46
CA PHE A 5 23.77 13.92 27.87
C PHE A 5 23.37 15.00 28.89
N SER A 6 24.22 15.22 29.89
CA SER A 6 23.93 16.02 31.09
C SER A 6 23.62 17.50 30.80
N LEU A 7 24.05 18.00 29.64
CA LEU A 7 23.83 19.39 29.22
C LEU A 7 22.47 19.61 28.55
N PHE A 8 21.76 18.57 28.12
CA PHE A 8 20.50 18.75 27.39
C PHE A 8 19.48 19.55 28.22
N SER A 9 19.33 19.22 29.50
CA SER A 9 18.41 19.92 30.42
C SER A 9 18.79 21.37 30.72
N SER A 10 20.01 21.79 30.39
CA SER A 10 20.47 23.17 30.58
C SER A 10 20.10 24.10 29.42
N LEU A 11 19.60 23.54 28.31
CA LEU A 11 19.15 24.31 27.16
C LEU A 11 17.80 25.00 27.46
N PRO A 12 17.58 26.21 26.93
CA PRO A 12 16.26 26.83 26.86
C PRO A 12 15.19 25.88 26.32
N GLY A 13 13.95 26.02 26.82
CA GLY A 13 12.85 25.13 26.46
C GLY A 13 12.56 25.08 24.96
N GLU A 14 12.73 26.21 24.28
CA GLU A 14 12.57 26.35 22.83
C GLU A 14 13.57 25.48 22.07
N LEU A 15 14.85 25.50 22.48
CA LEU A 15 15.89 24.67 21.86
C LEU A 15 15.67 23.18 22.15
N ARG A 16 15.24 22.83 23.37
CA ARG A 16 14.91 21.44 23.70
C ARG A 16 13.74 20.92 22.87
N ASN A 17 12.70 21.74 22.68
CA ASN A 17 11.56 21.39 21.85
C ASN A 17 11.96 21.24 20.38
N GLN A 18 12.79 22.16 19.85
CA GLN A 18 13.29 22.05 18.48
C GLN A 18 14.10 20.75 18.28
N ILE A 19 14.99 20.41 19.21
CA ILE A 19 15.75 19.15 19.13
C ILE A 19 14.83 17.93 19.13
N TRP A 20 13.77 17.94 19.95
CA TRP A 20 12.80 16.85 19.94
C TRP A 20 11.99 16.78 18.66
N GLN A 21 11.62 17.91 18.05
CA GLN A 21 10.97 17.95 16.75
C GLN A 21 11.88 17.42 15.65
N ASP A 22 13.14 17.85 15.61
CA ASP A 22 14.13 17.44 14.62
C ASP A 22 14.55 15.96 14.77
N ALA A 23 14.42 15.41 15.98
CA ALA A 23 14.66 14.00 16.25
C ALA A 23 13.49 13.08 15.83
N MET A 24 12.31 13.64 15.54
CA MET A 24 11.19 12.88 14.97
C MET A 24 11.40 12.67 13.47
N PRO A 25 10.94 11.54 12.90
CA PRO A 25 10.99 11.36 11.45
C PRO A 25 10.12 12.40 10.74
N ASN A 26 10.69 13.11 9.75
CA ASN A 26 9.99 14.19 9.02
C ASN A 26 8.65 13.76 8.41
N LYS A 27 8.56 12.55 7.84
CA LYS A 27 7.32 11.93 7.36
C LYS A 27 7.39 10.41 7.50
N VAL A 28 6.25 9.79 7.77
CA VAL A 28 6.10 8.36 7.51
C VAL A 28 6.09 8.15 5.99
N GLY A 29 6.96 7.29 5.47
CA GLY A 29 7.04 6.99 4.05
C GLY A 29 5.81 6.24 3.53
N GLN A 30 5.86 5.85 2.25
CA GLN A 30 4.84 4.99 1.66
C GLN A 30 5.01 3.57 2.22
N ALA A 31 4.20 3.23 3.23
CA ALA A 31 4.23 1.94 3.87
C ALA A 31 3.62 0.87 2.95
N LEU A 32 4.22 -0.31 2.96
CA LEU A 32 3.69 -1.50 2.32
C LEU A 32 2.72 -2.22 3.25
N TYR A 33 1.56 -2.56 2.70
CA TYR A 33 0.58 -3.39 3.38
C TYR A 33 0.41 -4.69 2.62
N PHE A 34 0.57 -5.82 3.30
CA PHE A 34 0.49 -7.11 2.65
C PHE A 34 -0.97 -7.47 2.35
N TYR A 35 -1.20 -7.92 1.13
CA TYR A 35 -2.46 -8.51 0.74
C TYR A 35 -2.85 -9.66 1.67
N ARG A 36 -4.14 -9.71 1.97
CA ARG A 36 -4.77 -10.75 2.77
C ARG A 36 -6.14 -11.06 2.17
N ASN A 37 -6.41 -12.34 1.97
CA ASN A 37 -7.72 -12.82 1.58
C ASN A 37 -8.77 -12.61 2.68
N GLY A 38 -10.02 -12.44 2.28
CA GLY A 38 -11.16 -12.12 3.13
C GLY A 38 -11.37 -10.62 3.29
N CYS A 39 -10.79 -9.80 2.41
CA CYS A 39 -10.99 -8.36 2.44
C CYS A 39 -12.13 -7.93 1.49
N TRP A 40 -12.49 -8.75 0.50
CA TRP A 40 -13.66 -8.50 -0.33
C TRP A 40 -14.95 -8.94 0.35
N SER A 41 -15.92 -8.04 0.47
CA SER A 41 -17.24 -8.37 1.02
C SER A 41 -18.29 -7.37 0.52
N PRO A 42 -19.57 -7.75 0.51
CA PRO A 42 -20.63 -6.82 0.21
C PRO A 42 -20.82 -5.82 1.35
N ARG A 43 -21.20 -4.61 0.98
CA ARG A 43 -21.67 -3.54 1.86
C ARG A 43 -23.06 -3.12 1.41
N GLN A 44 -23.97 -3.04 2.36
CA GLN A 44 -25.28 -2.46 2.07
C GLN A 44 -25.15 -0.94 2.01
N LEU A 45 -25.59 -0.36 0.90
CA LEU A 45 -25.67 1.07 0.71
C LEU A 45 -26.79 1.62 1.60
N THR A 46 -26.46 2.67 2.34
CA THR A 46 -27.41 3.39 3.21
C THR A 46 -27.37 4.90 2.96
N ASP A 47 -26.55 5.28 1.99
CA ASP A 47 -25.98 6.60 1.81
C ASP A 47 -25.89 6.90 0.30
N GLU A 48 -24.79 7.48 -0.21
CA GLU A 48 -24.66 7.78 -1.64
C GLU A 48 -24.78 6.51 -2.49
N GLY A 49 -25.56 6.57 -3.57
CA GLY A 49 -25.89 5.41 -4.41
C GLY A 49 -27.07 4.57 -3.92
N TYR A 50 -27.66 4.87 -2.75
CA TYR A 50 -28.87 4.21 -2.28
C TYR A 50 -30.09 4.57 -3.14
N GLY A 51 -30.68 3.55 -3.77
CA GLY A 51 -31.94 3.61 -4.49
C GLY A 51 -33.10 3.14 -3.61
N PRO A 52 -33.93 4.03 -3.05
CA PRO A 52 -35.05 3.63 -2.19
C PRO A 52 -36.13 2.84 -2.94
N GLU A 53 -36.11 2.87 -4.27
CA GLU A 53 -37.09 2.21 -5.12
C GLU A 53 -36.69 0.79 -5.52
N ASN A 54 -35.43 0.37 -5.28
CA ASN A 54 -34.96 -0.96 -5.62
C ASN A 54 -33.89 -1.45 -4.64
N ASP A 55 -34.31 -2.24 -3.66
CA ASP A 55 -33.43 -2.84 -2.65
C ASP A 55 -32.36 -3.77 -3.24
N GLU A 56 -32.60 -4.35 -4.43
CA GLU A 56 -31.65 -5.24 -5.10
C GLU A 56 -30.44 -4.48 -5.68
N LEU A 57 -30.51 -3.16 -5.80
CA LEU A 57 -29.38 -2.32 -6.26
C LEU A 57 -28.58 -1.70 -5.11
N ASN A 58 -29.00 -1.94 -3.86
CA ASN A 58 -28.39 -1.32 -2.68
C ASN A 58 -27.27 -2.17 -2.08
N LEU A 59 -26.67 -3.06 -2.87
CA LEU A 59 -25.56 -3.91 -2.44
C LEU A 59 -24.32 -3.59 -3.27
N ASN A 60 -23.31 -3.03 -2.63
CA ASN A 60 -22.03 -2.73 -3.26
C ASN A 60 -20.97 -3.76 -2.87
N PHE A 61 -20.16 -4.19 -3.81
CA PHE A 61 -19.08 -5.11 -3.58
C PHE A 61 -17.76 -4.35 -3.45
N GLU A 62 -17.22 -4.29 -2.23
CA GLU A 62 -16.07 -3.46 -1.92
C GLU A 62 -14.95 -4.24 -1.22
N PHE A 63 -13.74 -3.71 -1.32
CA PHE A 63 -12.62 -4.19 -0.54
C PHE A 63 -12.51 -3.40 0.77
N PHE A 64 -12.73 -4.11 1.86
CA PHE A 64 -12.63 -3.61 3.21
C PHE A 64 -11.18 -3.53 3.67
N HIS A 65 -10.49 -2.47 3.24
CA HIS A 65 -9.08 -2.24 3.55
C HIS A 65 -8.76 -2.14 5.06
N HIS A 66 -9.77 -1.88 5.90
CA HIS A 66 -9.61 -1.89 7.36
C HIS A 66 -9.40 -3.30 7.95
N LEU A 67 -9.62 -4.37 7.17
CA LEU A 67 -9.34 -5.75 7.55
C LEU A 67 -7.87 -6.15 7.34
N LEU A 68 -7.11 -5.34 6.59
CA LEU A 68 -5.67 -5.49 6.46
C LEU A 68 -4.98 -5.36 7.82
N HIS A 69 -3.86 -6.05 7.98
CA HIS A 69 -3.03 -5.86 9.16
C HIS A 69 -2.48 -4.44 9.20
N HIS A 70 -2.58 -3.79 10.36
CA HIS A 70 -2.00 -2.46 10.55
C HIS A 70 -0.47 -2.52 10.49
N VAL A 71 0.19 -1.42 10.17
CA VAL A 71 1.66 -1.36 10.26
C VAL A 71 2.06 -0.87 11.65
N GLN A 72 2.97 -1.59 12.31
CA GLN A 72 3.52 -1.18 13.59
C GLN A 72 4.65 -0.14 13.41
N PHE A 73 4.61 0.90 14.22
CA PHE A 73 5.60 1.96 14.29
C PHE A 73 6.37 1.91 15.60
N GLU A 74 7.66 2.21 15.53
CA GLU A 74 8.46 2.51 16.71
C GLU A 74 8.46 4.02 16.92
N VAL A 75 8.06 4.45 18.13
CA VAL A 75 8.09 5.86 18.53
C VAL A 75 8.86 5.99 19.84
N PRO A 76 10.20 5.83 19.84
CA PRO A 76 10.99 5.81 21.07
C PRO A 76 10.86 7.09 21.88
N LEU A 77 10.75 8.24 21.21
CA LEU A 77 10.61 9.56 21.84
C LEU A 77 9.39 9.69 22.75
N PHE A 78 8.36 8.87 22.53
CA PHE A 78 7.17 8.82 23.40
C PHE A 78 7.48 8.40 24.84
N PHE A 79 8.55 7.60 25.03
CA PHE A 79 8.91 7.01 26.32
C PHE A 79 10.03 7.76 27.06
N VAL A 80 10.67 8.75 26.44
CA VAL A 80 11.88 9.41 27.00
C VAL A 80 11.55 10.27 28.21
N ASN A 81 10.73 11.32 28.04
CA ASN A 81 10.32 12.23 29.11
C ASN A 81 9.00 12.93 28.75
N ARG A 82 8.52 13.84 29.61
CA ARG A 82 7.23 14.53 29.41
C ARG A 82 7.23 15.47 28.19
N GLU A 83 8.34 16.18 27.93
CA GLU A 83 8.46 17.11 26.79
C GLU A 83 8.47 16.34 25.46
N ALA A 84 9.35 15.34 25.35
CA ALA A 84 9.46 14.47 24.18
C ALA A 84 8.14 13.73 23.92
N ARG A 85 7.45 13.27 24.97
CA ARG A 85 6.14 12.63 24.84
C ARG A 85 5.09 13.56 24.27
N GLY A 86 5.06 14.83 24.69
CA GLY A 86 4.13 15.82 24.15
C GLY A 86 4.31 16.01 22.65
N ILE A 87 5.56 16.16 22.22
CA ILE A 87 5.91 16.33 20.79
C ILE A 87 5.61 15.06 19.99
N ALA A 88 6.01 13.89 20.51
CA ALA A 88 5.74 12.60 19.87
C ALA A 88 4.23 12.33 19.75
N TYR A 89 3.43 12.71 20.75
CA TYR A 89 1.98 12.54 20.70
C TYR A 89 1.32 13.37 19.59
N SER A 90 1.72 14.64 19.43
CA SER A 90 1.25 15.48 18.32
C SER A 90 1.60 14.87 16.96
N TRP A 91 2.86 14.45 16.80
CA TRP A 91 3.31 13.78 15.58
C TRP A 91 2.56 12.48 15.29
N ILE A 92 2.32 11.63 16.31
CA ILE A 92 1.54 10.39 16.18
C ILE A 92 0.17 10.69 15.58
N HIS A 93 -0.51 11.72 16.09
CA HIS A 93 -1.83 12.11 15.61
C HIS A 93 -1.79 12.64 14.17
N GLU A 94 -0.82 13.50 13.84
CA GLU A 94 -0.63 14.04 12.49
C GLU A 94 -0.35 12.95 11.44
N GLN A 95 0.34 11.87 11.82
CA GLN A 95 0.64 10.74 10.94
C GLN A 95 -0.49 9.69 10.87
N GLY A 96 -1.63 9.92 11.55
CA GLY A 96 -2.74 8.95 11.60
C GLY A 96 -2.41 7.66 12.36
N ILE A 97 -1.41 7.70 13.24
CA ILE A 97 -0.98 6.56 14.05
C ILE A 97 -1.87 6.46 15.29
N LYS A 98 -2.32 5.24 15.60
CA LYS A 98 -3.12 4.93 16.79
C LYS A 98 -2.24 4.31 17.87
N ILE A 99 -2.48 4.70 19.11
CA ILE A 99 -1.85 4.10 20.29
C ILE A 99 -2.76 2.98 20.79
N CYS A 100 -2.22 1.77 20.94
CA CYS A 100 -2.96 0.62 21.45
C CYS A 100 -2.18 -0.05 22.57
N PHE A 101 -2.88 -0.62 23.55
CA PHE A 101 -2.25 -1.42 24.60
C PHE A 101 -2.24 -2.89 24.21
N HIS A 102 -1.06 -3.48 24.07
CA HIS A 102 -0.89 -4.89 23.77
C HIS A 102 -0.89 -5.69 25.08
N LYS A 103 -1.96 -6.46 25.33
CA LYS A 103 -2.11 -7.26 26.56
C LYS A 103 -0.99 -8.31 26.74
N GLY A 104 -0.64 -9.06 25.70
CA GLY A 104 0.44 -10.06 25.79
C GLY A 104 1.82 -9.50 26.16
N ARG A 105 2.22 -8.37 25.55
CA ARG A 105 3.50 -7.69 25.82
C ARG A 105 3.46 -6.73 27.02
N GLN A 106 2.27 -6.46 27.57
CA GLN A 106 2.04 -5.45 28.60
C GLN A 106 2.65 -4.08 28.22
N SER A 107 2.56 -3.71 26.95
CA SER A 107 3.22 -2.51 26.41
C SER A 107 2.31 -1.74 25.45
N LEU A 108 2.60 -0.45 25.28
CA LEU A 108 1.99 0.33 24.21
C LEU A 108 2.62 -0.06 22.86
N ILE A 109 1.76 -0.15 21.85
CA ILE A 109 2.15 -0.31 20.45
C ILE A 109 1.53 0.84 19.65
N PHE A 110 2.24 1.27 18.62
CA PHE A 110 1.82 2.33 17.72
C PHE A 110 1.50 1.69 16.38
N ILE A 111 0.29 1.86 15.89
CA ILE A 111 -0.17 1.19 14.67
C ILE A 111 -0.84 2.17 13.72
N ARG A 112 -0.59 2.03 12.42
CA ARG A 112 -1.24 2.83 11.39
C ARG A 112 -2.13 1.94 10.51
N PRO A 113 -3.44 2.21 10.40
CA PRO A 113 -4.31 1.57 9.42
C PRO A 113 -3.89 1.91 7.98
N PHE A 114 -4.28 1.07 7.02
CA PHE A 114 -4.04 1.34 5.60
C PHE A 114 -4.79 2.60 5.14
N ASP A 115 -4.06 3.52 4.53
CA ASP A 115 -4.61 4.68 3.83
C ASP A 115 -4.64 4.42 2.31
N PRO A 116 -5.82 4.18 1.72
CA PRO A 116 -5.94 3.82 0.31
C PRO A 116 -5.43 4.89 -0.67
N LYS A 117 -5.34 6.16 -0.25
CA LYS A 117 -4.87 7.25 -1.12
C LYS A 117 -3.35 7.29 -1.28
N HIS A 118 -2.63 6.86 -0.25
CA HIS A 118 -1.18 7.09 -0.15
C HIS A 118 -0.37 5.80 -0.01
N ASP A 119 -0.92 4.79 0.67
CA ASP A 119 -0.22 3.55 0.94
C ASP A 119 -0.30 2.59 -0.25
N THR A 120 0.55 1.56 -0.23
CA THR A 120 0.67 0.62 -1.34
C THR A 120 0.37 -0.80 -0.86
N LEU A 121 -0.54 -1.48 -1.58
CA LEU A 121 -0.84 -2.88 -1.35
C LEU A 121 0.25 -3.75 -1.98
N TYR A 122 0.96 -4.54 -1.19
CA TYR A 122 1.92 -5.52 -1.70
C TYR A 122 1.27 -6.89 -1.84
N VAL A 123 1.31 -7.47 -3.04
CA VAL A 123 0.83 -8.83 -3.33
C VAL A 123 2.02 -9.76 -3.51
N PRO A 124 2.27 -10.66 -2.54
CA PRO A 124 3.31 -11.68 -2.67
C PRO A 124 3.04 -12.62 -3.86
N LEU A 125 4.11 -13.13 -4.50
CA LEU A 125 4.01 -14.03 -5.65
C LEU A 125 3.11 -15.25 -5.39
N ASN A 126 3.29 -15.90 -4.23
CA ASN A 126 2.50 -17.07 -3.84
C ASN A 126 1.03 -16.76 -3.53
N LYS A 127 0.65 -15.48 -3.48
CA LYS A 127 -0.71 -15.00 -3.27
C LYS A 127 -1.32 -14.37 -4.51
N TRP A 128 -0.59 -14.28 -5.61
CA TRP A 128 -1.03 -13.62 -6.84
C TRP A 128 -2.37 -14.17 -7.38
N LYS A 129 -2.45 -15.49 -7.54
CA LYS A 129 -3.68 -16.14 -8.05
C LYS A 129 -4.85 -15.98 -7.09
N GLU A 130 -4.58 -16.07 -5.78
CA GLU A 130 -5.60 -15.87 -4.75
C GLU A 130 -6.14 -14.43 -4.79
N PHE A 131 -5.27 -13.45 -4.94
CA PHE A 131 -5.63 -12.04 -5.10
C PHE A 131 -6.53 -11.79 -6.31
N LEU A 132 -6.16 -12.30 -7.50
CA LEU A 132 -6.97 -12.13 -8.71
C LEU A 132 -8.33 -12.83 -8.62
N CYS A 133 -8.38 -14.03 -8.02
CA CYS A 133 -9.59 -14.83 -8.01
C CYS A 133 -10.53 -14.54 -6.81
N GLU A 134 -10.04 -13.95 -5.72
CA GLU A 134 -10.84 -13.67 -4.52
C GLU A 134 -12.16 -12.94 -4.81
N PRO A 135 -12.19 -11.84 -5.60
CA PRO A 135 -13.44 -11.17 -5.94
C PRO A 135 -14.48 -12.12 -6.51
N PHE A 136 -14.09 -12.95 -7.49
CA PHE A 136 -14.97 -13.90 -8.15
C PHE A 136 -15.46 -15.00 -7.20
N TYR A 137 -14.55 -15.60 -6.43
CA TYR A 137 -14.92 -16.66 -5.49
C TYR A 137 -15.84 -16.15 -4.38
N ARG A 138 -15.71 -14.87 -4.01
CA ARG A 138 -16.59 -14.25 -3.03
C ARG A 138 -17.99 -13.98 -3.59
N LEU A 139 -18.10 -13.58 -4.86
CA LEU A 139 -19.39 -13.41 -5.56
C LEU A 139 -20.15 -14.72 -5.74
N LEU A 140 -19.45 -15.85 -5.80
CA LEU A 140 -20.05 -17.19 -5.90
C LEU A 140 -20.51 -17.79 -4.56
N GLN A 141 -20.37 -17.05 -3.45
CA GLN A 141 -20.83 -17.55 -2.15
C GLN A 141 -22.37 -17.51 -2.05
N PRO A 142 -23.00 -18.42 -1.28
CA PRO A 142 -24.46 -18.54 -1.23
C PRO A 142 -25.20 -17.26 -0.79
N ASP A 143 -24.55 -16.37 -0.04
CA ASP A 143 -25.13 -15.11 0.40
C ASP A 143 -25.19 -14.04 -0.70
N LEU A 144 -24.39 -14.20 -1.77
CA LEU A 144 -24.36 -13.34 -2.95
C LEU A 144 -24.87 -14.02 -4.21
N GLU A 145 -25.17 -15.31 -4.14
CA GLU A 145 -25.74 -16.06 -5.25
C GLU A 145 -27.07 -15.42 -5.67
N HIS A 146 -27.17 -15.06 -6.95
CA HIS A 146 -28.31 -14.35 -7.56
C HIS A 146 -28.53 -12.90 -7.07
N GLN A 147 -27.63 -12.32 -6.28
CA GLN A 147 -27.70 -10.91 -5.92
C GLN A 147 -27.12 -10.05 -7.05
N SER A 148 -27.80 -8.94 -7.36
CA SER A 148 -27.20 -7.88 -8.17
C SER A 148 -26.29 -7.06 -7.26
N VAL A 149 -25.00 -6.98 -7.60
CA VAL A 149 -24.05 -6.15 -6.85
C VAL A 149 -23.39 -5.14 -7.77
N SER A 150 -23.33 -3.89 -7.33
CA SER A 150 -22.44 -2.90 -7.94
C SER A 150 -20.99 -3.17 -7.52
N CYS A 151 -20.03 -2.68 -8.29
CA CYS A 151 -18.62 -2.70 -7.92
C CYS A 151 -17.99 -1.39 -8.40
N ASP A 152 -17.75 -0.47 -7.46
CA ASP A 152 -17.15 0.84 -7.76
C ASP A 152 -15.62 0.77 -7.96
N GLY A 153 -15.06 -0.44 -7.99
CA GLY A 153 -13.64 -0.70 -8.09
C GLY A 153 -12.93 -0.70 -6.73
N THR A 154 -11.59 -0.65 -6.77
CA THR A 154 -10.76 -0.70 -5.56
C THR A 154 -10.51 0.70 -5.00
N PRO A 155 -10.56 0.88 -3.66
CA PRO A 155 -10.29 2.18 -3.05
C PRO A 155 -8.82 2.63 -3.19
N TRP A 156 -7.87 1.72 -3.42
CA TRP A 156 -6.46 2.05 -3.65
C TRP A 156 -6.12 2.14 -5.13
N THR A 157 -5.10 2.95 -5.40
CA THR A 157 -4.57 3.19 -6.75
C THR A 157 -3.16 2.66 -6.93
N ARG A 158 -2.55 2.10 -5.87
CA ARG A 158 -1.14 1.73 -5.79
C ARG A 158 -0.97 0.30 -5.36
N ILE A 159 -0.23 -0.47 -6.15
CA ILE A 159 0.06 -1.88 -5.86
C ILE A 159 1.54 -2.16 -6.09
N ALA A 160 2.09 -3.08 -5.30
CA ALA A 160 3.45 -3.58 -5.43
C ALA A 160 3.44 -5.09 -5.59
N VAL A 161 4.28 -5.60 -6.50
CA VAL A 161 4.44 -7.03 -6.78
C VAL A 161 5.92 -7.37 -6.94
N PRO A 162 6.37 -8.60 -6.63
CA PRO A 162 7.75 -8.99 -6.85
C PRO A 162 8.06 -9.13 -8.36
N GLU A 163 9.30 -8.82 -8.76
CA GLU A 163 9.75 -8.94 -10.16
C GLU A 163 9.57 -10.35 -10.77
N ALA A 164 9.65 -11.38 -9.93
CA ALA A 164 9.43 -12.78 -10.32
C ALA A 164 8.04 -13.01 -10.93
N LEU A 165 7.07 -12.12 -10.65
CA LEU A 165 5.76 -12.17 -11.29
C LEU A 165 5.84 -12.02 -12.81
N LEU A 166 6.68 -11.11 -13.31
CA LEU A 166 6.86 -10.85 -14.74
C LEU A 166 7.51 -12.02 -15.48
N GLN A 167 8.20 -12.91 -14.76
CA GLN A 167 8.84 -14.10 -15.31
C GLN A 167 7.90 -15.30 -15.35
N ASN A 168 7.04 -15.41 -14.34
CA ASN A 168 6.23 -16.61 -14.11
C ASN A 168 4.85 -16.54 -14.76
N GLU A 169 4.29 -15.34 -14.91
CA GLU A 169 2.95 -15.14 -15.44
C GLU A 169 3.01 -14.57 -16.86
N ALA A 170 2.09 -15.02 -17.72
CA ALA A 170 2.12 -14.67 -19.13
C ALA A 170 1.83 -13.17 -19.36
N ASN A 171 0.80 -12.63 -18.69
CA ASN A 171 0.36 -11.24 -18.84
C ASN A 171 -0.15 -10.63 -17.50
N PRO A 172 0.67 -10.61 -16.43
CA PRO A 172 0.19 -10.24 -15.09
C PRO A 172 -0.32 -8.80 -14.99
N ILE A 173 0.26 -7.86 -15.75
CA ILE A 173 -0.17 -6.45 -15.74
C ILE A 173 -1.52 -6.27 -16.44
N LEU A 174 -1.76 -7.02 -17.52
CA LEU A 174 -3.03 -6.97 -18.23
C LEU A 174 -4.15 -7.54 -17.35
N GLU A 175 -3.95 -8.74 -16.80
CA GLU A 175 -4.89 -9.36 -15.86
C GLU A 175 -5.19 -8.41 -14.70
N LEU A 176 -4.18 -7.75 -14.14
CA LEU A 176 -4.38 -6.78 -13.06
C LEU A 176 -5.32 -5.63 -13.46
N LEU A 177 -5.12 -5.04 -14.64
CA LEU A 177 -5.88 -3.85 -15.06
C LEU A 177 -7.28 -4.17 -15.58
N GLU A 178 -7.50 -5.37 -16.12
CA GLU A 178 -8.84 -5.88 -16.45
C GLU A 178 -9.74 -5.98 -15.21
N HIS A 179 -9.16 -6.20 -14.03
CA HIS A 179 -9.90 -6.40 -12.79
C HIS A 179 -9.93 -5.16 -11.89
N TYR A 180 -8.91 -4.30 -12.00
CA TYR A 180 -8.70 -3.17 -11.09
C TYR A 180 -8.42 -1.87 -11.84
N PHE A 181 -9.48 -1.32 -12.44
CA PHE A 181 -9.42 -0.13 -13.32
C PHE A 181 -8.94 1.15 -12.61
N GLY A 182 -9.02 1.21 -11.27
CA GLY A 182 -8.58 2.36 -10.48
C GLY A 182 -7.06 2.44 -10.25
N LEU A 183 -6.29 1.45 -10.71
CA LEU A 183 -4.85 1.43 -10.50
C LEU A 183 -4.12 2.44 -11.39
N THR A 184 -3.27 3.24 -10.76
CA THR A 184 -2.43 4.25 -11.42
C THR A 184 -0.94 3.97 -11.24
N LYS A 185 -0.53 3.25 -10.18
CA LYS A 185 0.88 2.94 -9.94
C LYS A 185 1.09 1.45 -9.64
N LEU A 186 1.93 0.82 -10.45
CA LEU A 186 2.45 -0.52 -10.25
C LEU A 186 3.93 -0.46 -9.89
N PHE A 187 4.26 -0.93 -8.70
CA PHE A 187 5.63 -1.03 -8.22
C PHE A 187 6.15 -2.47 -8.40
N ILE A 188 7.30 -2.61 -9.05
CA ILE A 188 7.99 -3.89 -9.20
C ILE A 188 9.08 -3.97 -8.14
N VAL A 189 8.88 -4.79 -7.11
CA VAL A 189 9.84 -4.99 -6.04
C VAL A 189 10.97 -5.87 -6.53
N VAL A 190 12.14 -5.26 -6.71
CA VAL A 190 13.38 -5.90 -7.15
C VAL A 190 14.07 -6.56 -5.97
N ASN A 191 14.62 -7.77 -6.16
CA ASN A 191 15.32 -8.52 -5.10
C ASN A 191 14.50 -8.63 -3.81
N ALA A 192 13.20 -8.97 -3.93
CA ALA A 192 12.30 -9.10 -2.79
C ALA A 192 12.92 -9.99 -1.70
N GLN A 193 13.13 -9.42 -0.52
CA GLN A 193 13.82 -10.10 0.57
C GLN A 193 12.97 -11.28 1.09
N PRO A 194 13.56 -12.42 1.48
CA PRO A 194 12.80 -13.57 1.99
C PRO A 194 11.94 -13.28 3.22
N ASP A 195 12.30 -12.26 4.01
CA ASP A 195 11.56 -11.80 5.18
C ASP A 195 10.50 -10.73 4.87
N LEU A 196 10.32 -10.36 3.60
CA LEU A 196 9.20 -9.55 3.11
C LEU A 196 7.92 -10.38 3.10
N GLN A 197 7.47 -10.71 4.31
CA GLN A 197 6.26 -11.47 4.60
C GLN A 197 5.49 -10.79 5.73
N PRO A 198 4.17 -11.01 5.84
CA PRO A 198 3.42 -10.58 7.02
C PRO A 198 4.07 -11.19 8.26
N GLY A 199 4.43 -10.38 9.24
CA GLY A 199 4.97 -10.91 10.50
C GLY A 199 3.89 -11.68 11.25
N ASP A 200 4.20 -12.89 11.73
CA ASP A 200 3.40 -13.62 12.71
C ASP A 200 3.42 -12.86 14.04
N ASN A 201 2.45 -11.97 14.25
CA ASN A 201 2.20 -11.38 15.54
C ASN A 201 0.73 -11.65 15.91
N ASP A 202 0.48 -11.95 17.20
CA ASP A 202 -0.86 -12.11 17.76
C ASP A 202 -1.75 -10.86 17.63
N VAL A 203 -1.13 -9.71 17.36
CA VAL A 203 -1.83 -8.48 16.98
C VAL A 203 -1.97 -8.49 15.48
N LYS A 204 -3.14 -8.09 14.95
CA LYS A 204 -3.38 -7.76 13.53
C LYS A 204 -2.47 -6.59 13.05
N ALA A 205 -1.16 -6.74 13.21
CA ALA A 205 -0.14 -5.74 13.02
C ALA A 205 1.14 -6.38 12.47
N GLN A 206 1.59 -5.87 11.33
CA GLN A 206 2.80 -6.28 10.63
C GLN A 206 3.95 -5.29 10.89
N ARG A 207 5.17 -5.72 10.57
CA ARG A 207 6.35 -4.85 10.60
C ARG A 207 6.28 -3.81 9.49
N ARG A 208 6.93 -2.67 9.70
CA ARG A 208 6.99 -1.57 8.74
C ARG A 208 7.98 -1.89 7.62
N TRP A 209 7.43 -2.02 6.43
CA TRP A 209 8.16 -2.01 5.17
C TRP A 209 7.79 -0.76 4.39
N GLU A 210 8.75 -0.19 3.67
CA GLU A 210 8.54 0.98 2.83
C GLU A 210 9.16 0.78 1.45
N LEU A 211 8.57 1.45 0.46
CA LEU A 211 9.18 1.56 -0.87
C LEU A 211 10.22 2.67 -0.87
N GLU A 212 11.42 2.37 -1.35
CA GLU A 212 12.45 3.36 -1.63
C GLU A 212 12.13 4.05 -2.98
N SER A 213 11.32 5.11 -2.92
CA SER A 213 10.66 5.71 -4.10
C SER A 213 11.54 6.63 -4.96
N THR A 214 12.79 6.89 -4.57
CA THR A 214 13.64 7.92 -5.20
C THR A 214 14.59 7.43 -6.27
N ARG A 215 14.73 6.12 -6.49
CA ARG A 215 15.80 5.60 -7.36
C ARG A 215 15.34 5.03 -8.69
N GLY A 216 14.09 4.59 -8.86
CA GLY A 216 13.73 3.79 -10.04
C GLY A 216 13.32 4.64 -11.24
N ALA A 217 13.90 4.37 -12.41
CA ALA A 217 13.38 4.89 -13.68
C ALA A 217 11.90 4.54 -13.84
N THR A 218 11.09 5.53 -14.21
CA THR A 218 9.63 5.36 -14.31
C THR A 218 9.24 4.98 -15.73
N PHE A 219 8.44 3.94 -15.91
CA PHE A 219 7.87 3.59 -17.21
C PHE A 219 6.38 3.95 -17.22
N PHE A 220 6.01 5.00 -17.94
CA PHE A 220 4.66 5.57 -17.88
C PHE A 220 3.97 5.52 -19.24
N TRP A 221 2.65 5.45 -19.23
CA TRP A 221 1.84 5.52 -20.44
C TRP A 221 1.80 6.96 -20.96
N ASN A 222 2.34 7.20 -22.16
CA ASN A 222 2.23 8.47 -22.86
C ASN A 222 1.04 8.41 -23.82
N ILE A 223 -0.02 9.16 -23.52
CA ILE A 223 -1.22 9.19 -24.35
C ILE A 223 -1.00 9.84 -25.72
N ASP A 224 -0.24 10.94 -25.78
CA ASP A 224 0.00 11.68 -27.02
C ASP A 224 0.72 10.79 -28.04
N HIS A 225 1.55 9.87 -27.55
CA HIS A 225 2.29 8.92 -28.36
C HIS A 225 1.66 7.53 -28.42
N GLY A 226 0.60 7.27 -27.65
CA GLY A 226 -0.09 5.97 -27.58
C GLY A 226 0.82 4.80 -27.19
N ARG A 227 1.83 5.03 -26.34
CA ARG A 227 2.83 4.02 -25.97
C ARG A 227 3.44 4.30 -24.60
N PHE A 228 4.08 3.30 -24.02
CA PHE A 228 4.88 3.49 -22.81
C PHE A 228 6.24 4.12 -23.12
N GLU A 229 6.68 5.02 -22.25
CA GLU A 229 7.96 5.73 -22.35
C GLU A 229 8.70 5.72 -21.00
N TRP A 230 10.03 5.67 -21.08
CA TRP A 230 10.88 5.79 -19.89
C TRP A 230 11.07 7.27 -19.55
N GLY A 231 10.77 7.61 -18.29
CA GLY A 231 11.13 8.88 -17.67
C GLY A 231 12.44 8.78 -16.89
N ASP A 232 12.79 9.87 -16.23
CA ASP A 232 14.02 9.97 -15.44
C ASP A 232 14.05 9.01 -14.24
N GLY A 233 15.25 8.54 -13.89
CA GLY A 233 15.55 7.75 -12.70
C GLY A 233 16.83 6.93 -12.84
N GLU A 234 17.24 6.25 -11.77
CA GLU A 234 18.37 5.32 -11.76
C GLU A 234 17.93 3.92 -12.19
N ASP A 235 18.90 3.16 -12.70
CA ASP A 235 18.71 1.75 -13.02
C ASP A 235 18.87 0.89 -11.74
N ILE A 236 17.76 0.46 -11.14
CA ILE A 236 17.77 -0.38 -9.91
C ILE A 236 17.69 -1.88 -10.23
N GLY A 237 17.71 -2.27 -11.51
CA GLY A 237 17.59 -3.65 -11.97
C GLY A 237 18.60 -4.00 -13.05
N ASP A 238 18.63 -5.27 -13.45
CA ASP A 238 19.40 -5.68 -14.61
C ASP A 238 18.65 -5.40 -15.92
N LYS A 239 19.36 -5.43 -17.05
CA LYS A 239 18.75 -5.21 -18.37
C LYS A 239 17.63 -6.20 -18.69
N ALA A 240 17.62 -7.38 -18.07
CA ALA A 240 16.60 -8.40 -18.29
C ALA A 240 15.27 -7.97 -17.65
N LEU A 241 15.29 -7.41 -16.44
CA LEU A 241 14.11 -6.86 -15.77
C LEU A 241 13.48 -5.74 -16.59
N TYR A 242 14.28 -4.78 -17.06
CA TYR A 242 13.79 -3.66 -17.87
C TYR A 242 13.12 -4.17 -19.16
N LYS A 243 13.70 -5.21 -19.78
CA LYS A 243 13.08 -5.85 -20.93
C LYS A 243 11.74 -6.51 -20.57
N LEU A 244 11.64 -7.20 -19.43
CA LEU A 244 10.39 -7.82 -18.97
C LEU A 244 9.30 -6.77 -18.71
N ILE A 245 9.66 -5.64 -18.09
CA ILE A 245 8.74 -4.52 -17.87
C ILE A 245 8.23 -3.98 -19.21
N VAL A 246 9.13 -3.72 -20.16
CA VAL A 246 8.78 -3.23 -21.49
C VAL A 246 7.88 -4.23 -22.24
N ASP A 247 8.23 -5.51 -22.23
CA ASP A 247 7.47 -6.56 -22.93
C ASP A 247 6.06 -6.71 -22.33
N ALA A 248 5.92 -6.68 -21.00
CA ALA A 248 4.63 -6.78 -20.31
C ALA A 248 3.75 -5.53 -20.57
N SER A 249 4.33 -4.34 -20.47
CA SER A 249 3.62 -3.07 -20.70
C SER A 249 3.26 -2.84 -22.18
N ASN A 250 4.08 -3.27 -23.14
CA ASN A 250 3.76 -3.12 -24.56
C ASN A 250 2.58 -4.01 -25.00
N ARG A 251 2.41 -5.18 -24.37
CA ARG A 251 1.21 -6.01 -24.59
C ARG A 251 -0.03 -5.29 -24.09
N LEU A 252 0.06 -4.70 -22.90
CA LEU A 252 -1.00 -3.89 -22.31
C LEU A 252 -1.37 -2.68 -23.18
N GLY A 253 -0.40 -1.96 -23.73
CA GLY A 253 -0.65 -0.77 -24.54
C GLY A 253 -1.55 -1.02 -25.76
N LYS A 254 -1.49 -2.23 -26.33
CA LYS A 254 -2.40 -2.65 -27.40
C LYS A 254 -3.83 -2.75 -26.89
N GLU A 255 -4.05 -3.38 -25.73
CA GLU A 255 -5.38 -3.60 -25.15
C GLU A 255 -6.01 -2.32 -24.57
N LEU A 256 -5.21 -1.48 -23.90
CA LEU A 256 -5.68 -0.19 -23.34
C LEU A 256 -6.24 0.74 -24.42
N TYR A 257 -5.61 0.76 -25.60
CA TYR A 257 -6.06 1.57 -26.74
C TYR A 257 -7.45 1.13 -27.24
N PHE A 258 -7.81 -0.15 -27.12
CA PHE A 258 -9.08 -0.68 -27.63
C PHE A 258 -10.21 -0.67 -26.60
N HIS A 259 -9.91 -0.89 -25.31
CA HIS A 259 -10.96 -1.19 -24.32
C HIS A 259 -11.24 -0.06 -23.32
N HIS A 260 -10.26 0.77 -22.99
CA HIS A 260 -10.40 1.71 -21.86
C HIS A 260 -9.66 3.04 -22.06
N PRO A 261 -10.02 3.85 -23.08
CA PRO A 261 -9.30 5.08 -23.42
C PRO A 261 -9.39 6.20 -22.37
N GLN A 262 -10.19 6.04 -21.30
CA GLN A 262 -10.46 7.09 -20.30
C GLN A 262 -9.99 6.82 -18.87
N THR A 263 -9.53 5.61 -18.53
CA THR A 263 -9.28 5.23 -17.11
C THR A 263 -7.80 5.14 -16.73
N HIS A 264 -6.87 5.15 -17.68
CA HIS A 264 -5.45 4.86 -17.43
C HIS A 264 -4.48 5.92 -17.96
N TYR A 265 -4.90 7.19 -18.00
CA TYR A 265 -4.08 8.30 -18.51
C TYR A 265 -2.72 8.43 -17.81
N ASP A 266 -2.65 8.07 -16.53
CA ASP A 266 -1.47 8.28 -15.69
C ASP A 266 -0.88 6.96 -15.14
N PHE A 267 -1.06 5.84 -15.86
CA PHE A 267 -0.53 4.56 -15.38
C PHE A 267 1.01 4.53 -15.45
N GLU A 268 1.63 4.26 -14.30
CA GLU A 268 3.07 4.17 -14.11
C GLU A 268 3.48 2.78 -13.62
N VAL A 269 4.51 2.21 -14.24
CA VAL A 269 5.25 1.05 -13.74
C VAL A 269 6.61 1.50 -13.25
N ARG A 270 7.01 1.10 -12.04
CA ARG A 270 8.28 1.53 -11.46
C ARG A 270 8.99 0.39 -10.71
N PRO A 271 10.23 0.03 -11.08
CA PRO A 271 11.06 -0.84 -10.26
C PRO A 271 11.46 -0.10 -8.97
N VAL A 272 11.40 -0.79 -7.83
CA VAL A 272 11.68 -0.24 -6.50
C VAL A 272 12.32 -1.29 -5.60
N LEU A 273 12.98 -0.82 -4.54
CA LEU A 273 13.41 -1.68 -3.43
C LEU A 273 12.43 -1.56 -2.28
N ALA A 274 12.15 -2.68 -1.61
CA ALA A 274 11.45 -2.71 -0.35
C ALA A 274 12.47 -2.73 0.79
N ILE A 275 12.37 -1.77 1.72
CA ILE A 275 13.25 -1.66 2.87
C ILE A 275 12.48 -1.84 4.17
N ARG A 276 13.10 -2.52 5.13
CA ARG A 276 12.59 -2.67 6.48
C ARG A 276 13.01 -1.47 7.32
N ARG A 277 12.07 -0.88 8.07
CA ARG A 277 12.30 0.25 8.98
C ARG A 277 12.31 -0.18 10.43
#